data_AF-A0AAU6FCS1-F1
#
_entry.id   AF-A0AAU6FCS1-F1
#
_cell.length_a   1.000
_cell.length_b   1.000
_cell.length_c   1.000
_cell.angle_alpha   90.00
_cell.angle_beta   90.00
_cell.angle_gamma   90.00
#
_symmetry.space_group_name_H-M   'P 1'
#
loop_
_entity.id
_entity.type
_entity.pdbx_description
1 polymer ?
#
loop_
_entity_poly.entity_id
_entity_poly.type
_entity_poly.pdbx_seq_one_letter_code
_entity_poly.pdbx_strand_id
1 'polypeptide(L)'
;MEAYARATAQALADPDPWIGFAGYIEKLCAMQAADRGFADILTVSFPCAEAMETRRTEAFHGFLELIGRANDSGHLREDFTSRDLVLLLMANAGVLSATGDAAPDTSRRLVAWMVQSFQAPTRGPLPDPPDDAALYEAMRRASHSVNSSETGKRH
;
A
#
# COMPACT_ATOMS: atom_id res chain seq x y z
N MET A 1 6.91 -10.56 5.11
CA MET A 1 5.60 -11.25 5.07
C MET A 1 4.92 -11.36 6.43
N GLU A 2 5.59 -11.84 7.48
CA GLU A 2 4.99 -11.93 8.83
C GLU A 2 4.50 -10.58 9.38
N ALA A 3 5.25 -9.50 9.13
CA ALA A 3 4.83 -8.16 9.51
C ALA A 3 3.52 -7.70 8.82
N TYR A 4 3.22 -8.18 7.61
CA TYR A 4 1.97 -7.88 6.91
C TYR A 4 0.81 -8.64 7.51
N ALA A 5 0.93 -9.96 7.65
CA ALA A 5 -0.11 -10.77 8.27
C ALA A 5 -0.47 -10.25 9.68
N ARG A 6 0.53 -9.83 10.45
CA ARG A 6 0.32 -9.18 11.76
C ARG A 6 -0.38 -7.82 11.64
N ALA A 7 0.03 -6.96 10.71
CA ALA A 7 -0.63 -5.66 10.50
C ALA A 7 -2.10 -5.85 10.09
N THR A 8 -2.37 -6.79 9.20
CA THR A 8 -3.73 -7.15 8.77
C THR A 8 -4.55 -7.69 9.94
N ALA A 9 -4.01 -8.63 10.73
CA ALA A 9 -4.71 -9.18 11.89
C ALA A 9 -5.00 -8.12 12.95
N GLN A 10 -4.05 -7.20 13.21
CA GLN A 10 -4.24 -6.07 14.13
C GLN A 10 -5.36 -5.14 13.66
N ALA A 11 -5.38 -4.81 12.38
CA ALA A 11 -6.41 -3.97 11.79
C ALA A 11 -7.79 -4.63 11.81
N LEU A 12 -7.86 -5.94 11.52
CA LEU A 12 -9.11 -6.70 11.58
C LEU A 12 -9.65 -6.85 13.01
N ALA A 13 -8.78 -6.77 14.02
CA ALA A 13 -9.19 -6.79 15.42
C ALA A 13 -9.81 -5.46 15.89
N ASP A 14 -9.71 -4.38 15.09
CA ASP A 14 -10.33 -3.11 15.44
C ASP A 14 -11.87 -3.20 15.35
N PRO A 15 -12.61 -2.78 16.40
CA PRO A 15 -14.07 -2.78 16.36
C PRO A 15 -14.64 -1.76 15.36
N ASP A 16 -13.90 -0.68 15.05
CA ASP A 16 -14.27 0.29 14.03
C ASP A 16 -13.58 -0.07 12.69
N PRO A 17 -14.35 -0.50 11.67
CA PRO A 17 -13.79 -0.90 10.39
C PRO A 17 -12.97 0.19 9.69
N TRP A 18 -13.35 1.46 9.85
CA TRP A 18 -12.65 2.57 9.24
C TRP A 18 -11.31 2.83 9.93
N ILE A 19 -11.30 2.82 11.26
CA ILE A 19 -10.06 2.97 12.04
C ILE A 19 -9.10 1.82 11.76
N GLY A 20 -9.60 0.58 11.70
CA GLY A 20 -8.81 -0.58 11.30
C GLY A 20 -8.19 -0.43 9.91
N PHE A 21 -8.99 -0.04 8.91
CA PHE A 21 -8.53 0.18 7.54
C PHE A 21 -7.49 1.31 7.42
N ALA A 22 -7.78 2.49 7.99
CA ALA A 22 -6.88 3.64 7.97
C ALA A 22 -5.57 3.32 8.70
N GLY A 23 -5.65 2.69 9.86
CA GLY A 23 -4.49 2.25 10.63
C GLY A 23 -3.63 1.22 9.89
N TYR A 24 -4.25 0.32 9.13
CA TYR A 24 -3.53 -0.62 8.26
C TYR A 24 -2.71 0.12 7.20
N ILE A 25 -3.32 1.07 6.49
CA ILE A 25 -2.65 1.88 5.46
C ILE A 25 -1.47 2.66 6.05
N GLU A 26 -1.69 3.34 7.18
CA GLU A 26 -0.66 4.08 7.90
C GLU A 26 0.51 3.17 8.30
N LYS A 27 0.19 1.96 8.79
CA LYS A 27 1.19 0.97 9.19
C LYS A 27 2.04 0.51 8.02
N LEU A 28 1.44 0.21 6.87
CA LEU A 28 2.19 -0.22 5.68
C LEU A 28 3.13 0.87 5.16
N CYS A 29 2.63 2.11 5.09
CA CYS A 29 3.44 3.23 4.62
C CYS A 29 4.58 3.57 5.59
N ALA A 30 4.34 3.46 6.90
CA ALA A 30 5.37 3.60 7.91
C ALA A 30 6.42 2.48 7.83
N MET A 31 6.02 1.26 7.47
CA MET A 31 6.95 0.15 7.23
C MET A 31 7.84 0.41 6.01
N GLN A 32 7.32 1.00 4.93
CA GLN A 32 8.15 1.48 3.80
C GLN A 32 9.12 2.59 4.20
N ALA A 33 8.70 3.52 5.08
CA ALA A 33 9.55 4.61 5.55
C ALA A 33 10.70 4.11 6.45
N ALA A 34 10.46 3.08 7.25
CA ALA A 34 11.44 2.52 8.18
C ALA A 34 12.48 1.61 7.51
N ASP A 35 12.19 1.06 6.33
CA ASP A 35 13.07 0.15 5.62
C ASP A 35 12.93 0.36 4.11
N ARG A 36 13.97 0.93 3.48
CA ARG A 36 13.98 1.20 2.03
C ARG A 36 13.87 -0.09 1.21
N GLY A 37 14.43 -1.21 1.67
CA GLY A 37 14.27 -2.52 1.03
C GLY A 37 12.85 -3.08 1.16
N PHE A 38 12.05 -2.53 2.08
CA PHE A 38 10.64 -2.85 2.28
C PHE A 38 9.73 -2.17 1.24
N ALA A 39 10.13 -0.99 0.76
CA ALA A 39 9.49 -0.34 -0.39
C ALA A 39 9.67 -1.18 -1.67
N ASP A 40 10.84 -1.80 -1.83
CA ASP A 40 11.20 -2.59 -3.01
C ASP A 40 10.49 -3.95 -3.07
N ILE A 41 10.28 -4.60 -1.92
CA ILE A 41 9.57 -5.89 -1.87
C ILE A 41 8.06 -5.73 -2.18
N LEU A 42 7.48 -4.58 -1.83
CA LEU A 42 6.06 -4.29 -2.09
C LEU A 42 5.73 -4.12 -3.55
N THR A 43 6.62 -3.53 -4.34
CA THR A 43 6.41 -3.31 -5.78
C THR A 43 6.73 -4.54 -6.62
N VAL A 44 7.30 -5.61 -6.09
CA VAL A 44 7.54 -6.86 -6.85
C VAL A 44 6.45 -7.90 -6.61
N SER A 45 5.67 -7.79 -5.53
CA SER A 45 5.00 -8.94 -4.92
C SER A 45 3.50 -9.09 -5.18
N PHE A 46 2.99 -8.66 -6.34
CA PHE A 46 1.68 -9.09 -6.87
C PHE A 46 1.75 -9.15 -8.39
N PRO A 47 1.47 -10.29 -9.09
CA PRO A 47 0.70 -11.48 -8.68
C PRO A 47 1.40 -12.87 -8.81
N CYS A 48 0.82 -13.89 -8.15
CA CYS A 48 0.88 -15.35 -8.41
C CYS A 48 2.25 -16.04 -8.57
N ALA A 49 2.80 -16.63 -7.50
CA ALA A 49 3.93 -17.57 -7.58
C ALA A 49 3.90 -18.58 -6.43
N GLU A 50 3.41 -19.79 -6.75
CA GLU A 50 2.92 -20.92 -5.93
C GLU A 50 3.78 -21.46 -4.77
N ALA A 51 4.94 -20.89 -4.45
CA ALA A 51 5.85 -21.48 -3.45
C ALA A 51 6.12 -20.59 -2.21
N MET A 52 5.62 -19.36 -2.19
CA MET A 52 5.71 -18.43 -1.04
C MET A 52 4.32 -17.91 -0.64
N GLU A 53 3.33 -18.80 -0.71
CA GLU A 53 1.92 -18.46 -0.96
C GLU A 53 1.12 -18.15 0.32
N THR A 54 1.20 -18.97 1.37
CA THR A 54 0.17 -18.97 2.43
C THR A 54 0.05 -17.64 3.18
N ARG A 55 1.14 -17.11 3.76
CA ARG A 55 1.08 -15.84 4.51
C ARG A 55 0.81 -14.62 3.62
N ARG A 56 1.17 -14.71 2.33
CA ARG A 56 0.89 -13.65 1.35
C ARG A 56 -0.60 -13.64 1.03
N THR A 57 -1.15 -14.81 0.76
CA THR A 57 -2.59 -15.01 0.53
C THR A 57 -3.40 -14.60 1.75
N GLU A 58 -2.96 -14.96 2.97
CA GLU A 58 -3.59 -14.52 4.22
C GLU A 58 -3.60 -12.99 4.37
N ALA A 59 -2.45 -12.33 4.17
CA ALA A 59 -2.37 -10.88 4.27
C ALA A 59 -3.23 -10.19 3.19
N PHE A 60 -3.25 -10.73 1.97
CA PHE A 60 -4.05 -10.20 0.88
C PHE A 60 -5.55 -10.41 1.13
N HIS A 61 -5.97 -11.60 1.54
CA HIS A 61 -7.36 -11.90 1.87
C HIS A 61 -7.84 -11.03 3.03
N GLY A 62 -7.03 -10.89 4.09
CA GLY A 62 -7.40 -10.02 5.19
C GLY A 62 -7.40 -8.53 4.80
N PHE A 63 -6.61 -8.11 3.80
CA PHE A 63 -6.74 -6.77 3.23
C PHE A 63 -8.03 -6.59 2.43
N LEU A 64 -8.43 -7.57 1.61
CA LEU A 64 -9.73 -7.56 0.94
C LEU A 64 -10.88 -7.52 1.95
N GLU A 65 -10.75 -8.23 3.06
CA GLU A 65 -11.72 -8.19 4.16
C GLU A 65 -11.77 -6.80 4.83
N LEU A 66 -10.63 -6.15 5.05
CA LEU A 66 -10.59 -4.76 5.56
C LEU A 66 -11.30 -3.80 4.61
N ILE A 67 -11.08 -3.91 3.30
CA ILE A 67 -11.79 -3.12 2.29
C ILE A 67 -13.28 -3.37 2.39
N GLY A 68 -13.70 -4.63 2.41
CA GLY A 68 -15.11 -5.01 2.54
C GLY A 68 -15.77 -4.41 3.77
N ARG A 69 -15.18 -4.61 4.96
CA ARG A 69 -15.71 -4.09 6.22
C ARG A 69 -15.78 -2.56 6.25
N ALA A 70 -14.76 -1.87 5.71
CA ALA A 70 -14.76 -0.42 5.65
C ALA A 70 -15.80 0.13 4.66
N ASN A 71 -16.00 -0.53 3.51
CA ASN A 71 -17.04 -0.20 2.54
C ASN A 71 -18.44 -0.46 3.12
N ASP A 72 -18.67 -1.64 3.72
CA ASP A 72 -19.94 -2.01 4.36
C ASP A 72 -20.33 -1.05 5.51
N SER A 73 -19.33 -0.45 6.18
CA SER A 73 -19.57 0.57 7.21
C SER A 73 -20.01 1.94 6.66
N GLY A 74 -19.93 2.14 5.34
CA GLY A 74 -20.23 3.39 4.66
C GLY A 74 -19.16 4.48 4.78
N HIS A 75 -17.99 4.17 5.36
CA HIS A 75 -16.91 5.14 5.55
C HIS A 75 -15.88 5.13 4.42
N LEU A 76 -15.71 4.02 3.72
CA LEU A 76 -14.84 3.93 2.54
C LEU A 76 -15.64 4.22 1.28
N ARG A 77 -15.06 4.98 0.34
CA ARG A 77 -15.65 5.21 -0.97
C ARG A 77 -15.90 3.90 -1.73
N GLU A 78 -17.04 3.81 -2.40
CA GLU A 78 -17.52 2.56 -3.04
C GLU A 78 -16.65 2.07 -4.21
N ASP A 79 -15.95 2.98 -4.87
CA ASP A 79 -15.05 2.74 -5.99
C ASP A 79 -13.59 2.48 -5.55
N PHE A 80 -13.33 2.33 -4.24
CA PHE A 80 -12.01 1.92 -3.76
C PHE A 80 -11.75 0.43 -4.03
N THR A 81 -10.56 0.11 -4.52
CA THR A 81 -10.14 -1.25 -4.84
C THR A 81 -8.77 -1.57 -4.26
N SER A 82 -8.40 -2.85 -4.26
CA SER A 82 -7.06 -3.28 -3.85
C SER A 82 -5.93 -2.67 -4.69
N ARG A 83 -6.23 -2.26 -5.94
CA ARG A 83 -5.28 -1.62 -6.85
C ARG A 83 -4.92 -0.20 -6.39
N ASP A 84 -5.81 0.49 -5.71
CA ASP A 84 -5.55 1.82 -5.16
C ASP A 84 -4.50 1.79 -4.04
N LEU A 85 -4.44 0.69 -3.28
CA LEU A 85 -3.36 0.49 -2.31
C LEU A 85 -2.01 0.38 -3.02
N VAL A 86 -1.92 -0.32 -4.15
CA VAL A 86 -0.66 -0.43 -4.91
C VAL A 86 -0.20 0.96 -5.38
N LEU A 87 -1.12 1.75 -5.92
CA LEU A 87 -0.82 3.13 -6.34
C LEU A 87 -0.34 4.00 -5.16
N LEU A 88 -0.98 3.88 -4.00
CA LEU A 88 -0.55 4.56 -2.77
C LEU A 88 0.88 4.17 -2.36
N LEU A 89 1.17 2.86 -2.32
CA LEU A 89 2.49 2.36 -1.92
C LEU A 89 3.58 2.79 -2.90
N MET A 90 3.28 2.85 -4.21
CA MET A 90 4.18 3.40 -5.22
C MET A 90 4.42 4.91 -5.01
N ALA A 91 3.35 5.68 -4.76
CA ALA A 91 3.46 7.11 -4.49
C ALA A 91 4.27 7.39 -3.23
N ASN A 92 4.03 6.63 -2.15
CA ASN A 92 4.77 6.76 -0.89
C ASN A 92 6.25 6.42 -1.07
N ALA A 93 6.58 5.34 -1.78
CA ALA A 93 7.96 4.99 -2.11
C ALA A 93 8.66 6.09 -2.94
N GLY A 94 7.98 6.66 -3.93
CA GLY A 94 8.49 7.78 -4.72
C GLY A 94 8.78 9.03 -3.87
N VAL A 95 7.87 9.38 -2.96
CA VAL A 95 8.06 10.49 -2.02
C VAL A 95 9.23 10.23 -1.09
N LEU A 96 9.35 9.03 -0.51
CA LEU A 96 10.45 8.65 0.36
C LEU A 96 11.80 8.72 -0.36
N SER A 97 11.86 8.23 -1.60
CA SER A 97 13.05 8.27 -2.45
C SER A 97 13.49 9.71 -2.76
N ALA A 98 12.54 10.59 -3.09
CA ALA A 98 12.83 11.97 -3.44
C ALA A 98 13.21 12.85 -2.24
N THR A 99 12.60 12.61 -1.08
CA THR A 99 12.77 13.47 0.10
C THR A 99 13.89 13.02 1.03
N GLY A 100 14.10 11.70 1.16
CA GLY A 100 15.09 11.13 2.07
C GLY A 100 15.01 11.74 3.47
N ASP A 101 16.17 11.98 4.08
CA ASP A 101 16.26 12.50 5.45
C ASP A 101 16.02 14.02 5.53
N ALA A 102 15.91 14.71 4.39
CA ALA A 102 15.69 16.15 4.36
C ALA A 102 14.25 16.54 4.77
N ALA A 103 13.28 15.64 4.59
CA ALA A 103 11.90 15.85 4.98
C ALA A 103 11.21 14.54 5.44
N PRO A 104 11.58 14.00 6.62
CA PRO A 104 11.15 12.68 7.09
C PRO A 104 9.65 12.56 7.35
N ASP A 105 8.95 13.67 7.60
CA ASP A 105 7.50 13.69 7.84
C ASP A 105 6.64 13.61 6.56
N THR A 106 7.25 13.64 5.36
CA THR A 106 6.50 13.78 4.11
C THR A 106 5.61 12.56 3.83
N SER A 107 6.08 11.35 4.16
CA SER A 107 5.27 10.13 4.06
C SER A 107 3.99 10.22 4.90
N ARG A 108 4.13 10.62 6.18
CA ARG A 108 2.98 10.79 7.09
C ARG A 108 1.97 11.80 6.55
N ARG A 109 2.45 12.90 5.95
CA ARG A 109 1.58 13.92 5.35
C ARG A 109 0.84 13.40 4.12
N LEU A 110 1.54 12.69 3.21
CA LEU A 110 0.93 12.08 2.03
C LEU A 110 -0.15 11.07 2.43
N VAL A 111 0.17 10.18 3.36
CA VAL A 111 -0.75 9.13 3.80
C VAL A 111 -2.01 9.72 4.41
N ALA A 112 -1.88 10.76 5.25
CA ALA A 112 -3.03 11.45 5.80
C ALA A 112 -3.94 12.07 4.71
N TRP A 113 -3.35 12.62 3.64
CA TRP A 113 -4.14 13.10 2.49
C TRP A 113 -4.88 11.96 1.79
N MET A 114 -4.20 10.84 1.57
CA MET A 114 -4.76 9.71 0.84
C MET A 114 -5.88 9.03 1.64
N VAL A 115 -5.69 8.79 2.94
CA VAL A 115 -6.74 8.27 3.83
C VAL A 115 -7.98 9.19 3.82
N GLN A 116 -7.78 10.50 3.92
CA GLN A 116 -8.90 11.46 3.82
C GLN A 116 -9.59 11.42 2.44
N SER A 117 -8.85 11.16 1.37
CA SER A 117 -9.41 11.07 0.01
C SER A 117 -10.19 9.76 -0.25
N PHE A 118 -9.92 8.71 0.52
CA PHE A 118 -10.63 7.44 0.45
C PHE A 118 -11.94 7.46 1.25
N GLN A 119 -12.11 8.43 2.15
CA GLN A 119 -13.28 8.52 3.00
C GLN A 119 -14.53 8.96 2.22
N ALA A 120 -15.66 8.31 2.48
CA ALA A 120 -16.97 8.73 2.04
C ALA A 120 -17.49 9.93 2.88
N PRO A 121 -18.42 10.75 2.35
CA PRO A 121 -19.03 10.68 1.02
C PRO A 121 -18.07 11.10 -0.10
N THR A 122 -18.24 10.50 -1.28
CA THR A 122 -17.40 10.81 -2.44
C THR A 122 -17.63 12.24 -2.93
N ARG A 123 -16.57 12.90 -3.41
CA ARG A 123 -16.66 14.22 -4.05
C ARG A 123 -16.91 14.16 -5.57
N GLY A 124 -16.82 12.96 -6.12
CA GLY A 124 -16.91 12.67 -7.55
C GLY A 124 -16.32 11.28 -7.84
N PRO A 125 -16.65 10.71 -9.02
CA PRO A 125 -16.12 9.40 -9.42
C PRO A 125 -14.62 9.48 -9.68
N LEU A 126 -13.91 8.39 -9.41
CA LEU A 126 -12.56 8.21 -9.95
C LEU A 126 -12.61 7.66 -11.38
N PRO A 127 -11.54 7.86 -12.17
CA PRO A 127 -11.30 7.06 -13.37
C PRO A 127 -11.25 5.57 -13.01
N ASP A 128 -11.50 4.70 -13.99
CA ASP A 128 -11.38 3.27 -13.80
C ASP A 128 -9.99 2.90 -13.26
N PRO A 129 -9.91 1.97 -12.28
CA PRO A 129 -8.64 1.50 -11.76
C PRO A 129 -7.84 0.80 -12.88
N PRO A 130 -6.50 0.79 -12.77
CA PRO A 130 -5.66 0.14 -13.78
C PRO A 130 -5.99 -1.35 -13.93
N ASP A 131 -5.71 -1.88 -15.12
CA ASP A 131 -5.67 -3.32 -15.35
C ASP A 131 -4.56 -3.96 -14.49
N ASP A 132 -4.82 -5.16 -13.98
CA ASP A 132 -3.89 -5.94 -13.17
C ASP A 132 -2.55 -6.20 -13.89
N ALA A 133 -2.58 -6.48 -15.20
CA ALA A 133 -1.37 -6.73 -15.98
C ALA A 133 -0.54 -5.44 -16.17
N ALA A 134 -1.20 -4.31 -16.46
CA ALA A 134 -0.55 -3.01 -16.53
C ALA A 134 0.06 -2.59 -15.18
N LEU A 135 -0.66 -2.83 -14.08
CA LEU A 135 -0.19 -2.54 -12.73
C LEU A 135 1.01 -3.41 -12.35
N TYR A 136 0.96 -4.71 -12.67
CA TYR A 136 2.08 -5.64 -12.50
C TYR A 136 3.33 -5.21 -13.27
N GLU A 137 3.16 -4.78 -14.52
CA GLU A 137 4.30 -4.31 -15.32
C GLU A 137 4.89 -3.00 -14.76
N ALA A 138 4.06 -2.09 -14.25
CA ALA A 138 4.53 -0.88 -13.57
C ALA A 138 5.34 -1.21 -12.30
N MET A 139 4.82 -2.14 -11.50
CA MET A 139 5.44 -2.73 -10.32
C MET A 139 6.83 -3.32 -10.63
N ARG A 140 6.92 -4.15 -11.68
CA ARG A 140 8.18 -4.73 -12.16
C ARG A 140 9.20 -3.65 -12.57
N ARG A 141 8.76 -2.61 -13.30
CA ARG A 141 9.63 -1.50 -13.73
C ARG A 141 10.15 -0.66 -12.57
N ALA A 142 9.29 -0.33 -11.60
CA ALA A 142 9.67 0.44 -10.43
C ALA A 142 10.82 -0.25 -9.67
N SER A 143 10.69 -1.57 -9.49
CA SER A 143 11.66 -2.40 -8.78
C SER A 143 13.04 -2.45 -9.46
N HIS A 144 13.09 -2.48 -10.79
CA HIS A 144 14.36 -2.41 -11.53
C HIS A 144 15.05 -1.05 -11.39
N SER A 145 14.29 0.05 -11.36
CA SER A 145 14.85 1.40 -11.25
C SER A 145 15.54 1.64 -9.91
N VAL A 146 15.02 1.07 -8.82
CA VAL A 146 15.62 1.20 -7.48
C VAL A 146 16.96 0.46 -7.42
N ASN A 147 17.01 -0.78 -7.89
CA ASN A 147 18.25 -1.58 -7.92
C ASN A 147 19.38 -0.95 -8.75
N SER A 148 19.05 -0.27 -9.86
CA SER A 148 20.03 0.46 -10.68
C SER A 148 20.57 1.71 -9.98
N SER A 149 19.78 2.35 -9.11
CA SER A 149 20.20 3.56 -8.39
C SER A 149 21.15 3.26 -7.21
N GLU A 150 21.03 2.08 -6.59
CA GLU A 150 21.92 1.66 -5.50
C GLU A 150 23.30 1.18 -5.99
N THR A 151 23.35 0.56 -7.17
CA THR A 151 24.61 0.13 -7.80
C THR A 151 25.48 1.30 -8.26
N GLY A 152 24.87 2.42 -8.65
CA GLY A 152 25.59 3.65 -9.05
C GLY A 152 26.15 4.49 -7.91
N LYS A 153 25.73 4.28 -6.66
CA LYS A 153 26.19 5.06 -5.48
C LYS A 153 27.42 4.47 -4.76
N ARG A 154 27.98 3.35 -5.24
CA ARG A 154 29.12 2.64 -4.62
C ARG A 154 30.51 2.95 -5.23
N HIS A 155 30.66 4.07 -5.94
CA HIS A 155 31.95 4.48 -6.52
C HIS A 155 32.37 5.87 -6.06
#